data_AF-A0A847Q208-F1
#
_entry.id   AF-A0A847Q208-F1
#
_cell.length_a   1.000
_cell.length_b   1.000
_cell.length_c   1.000
_cell.angle_alpha   90.00
_cell.angle_beta   90.00
_cell.angle_gamma   90.00
#
_symmetry.space_group_name_H-M   'P 1'
#
loop_
_entity.id
_entity.type
_entity.pdbx_description
1 polymer ?
#
loop_
_entity_poly.entity_id
_entity_poly.type
_entity_poly.pdbx_seq_one_letter_code
_entity_poly.pdbx_strand_id
1 'polypeptide(L)'
;MTSAGSRQSEEFPGTPWRPAAVSRDEYAASAGFPEYVRGLAGDTPSGPNPNLPGFTNEGGLLGRGVCWWHSRLTRAALYLAYFEPGLPGPDGAGARRALSALMRCERVVAIPGYLCFRDFSMDHRHVVQRFLEQMQIHDGLFRFAWVDGLSGGSSLPPGRLAALMDSIYESNERDGLSYVKLQVPGWDAHAWIITEMKRTVDGGYLVRYLDSNSTSSASCRFVPGDARVGGRGVPWLQRTRELRKIRKAIEDFRRGRPAFRP
;
A
#
# COMPACT_ATOMS: atom_id res chain seq x y z
N MET A 1 32.86 -16.86 -28.49
CA MET A 1 31.90 -15.76 -28.66
C MET A 1 30.52 -16.27 -28.28
N THR A 2 30.16 -16.20 -27.00
CA THR A 2 28.82 -16.52 -26.51
C THR A 2 27.94 -15.30 -26.73
N SER A 3 26.90 -15.45 -27.56
CA SER A 3 25.93 -14.39 -27.82
C SER A 3 25.23 -14.02 -26.51
N ALA A 4 25.36 -12.76 -26.12
CA ALA A 4 24.48 -12.16 -25.13
C ALA A 4 23.11 -12.03 -25.81
N GLY A 5 22.30 -13.08 -25.72
CA GLY A 5 20.90 -13.02 -26.10
C GLY A 5 20.24 -11.88 -25.32
N SER A 6 19.74 -10.90 -26.05
CA SER A 6 18.92 -9.83 -25.50
C SER A 6 17.73 -10.48 -24.81
N ARG A 7 17.77 -10.55 -23.47
CA ARG A 7 16.58 -10.86 -22.68
C ARG A 7 15.58 -9.77 -23.01
N GLN A 8 14.57 -10.11 -23.82
CA GLN A 8 13.36 -9.30 -23.90
C GLN A 8 12.97 -8.98 -22.46
N SER A 9 12.88 -7.69 -22.14
CA SER A 9 12.38 -7.26 -20.84
C SER A 9 11.01 -7.88 -20.68
N GLU A 10 10.87 -8.82 -19.74
CA GLU A 10 9.56 -9.34 -19.34
C GLU A 10 8.79 -8.15 -18.78
N GLU A 11 8.04 -7.47 -19.64
CA GLU A 11 7.17 -6.38 -19.22
C GLU A 11 6.00 -6.97 -18.44
N PHE A 12 5.56 -6.22 -17.44
CA PHE A 12 4.29 -6.46 -16.77
C PHE A 12 3.16 -5.99 -17.70
N PRO A 13 2.34 -6.87 -18.27
CA PRO A 13 1.09 -6.47 -18.93
C PRO A 13 0.04 -6.14 -17.86
N GLY A 14 0.43 -5.38 -16.84
CA GLY A 14 -0.17 -5.38 -15.51
C GLY A 14 -1.62 -4.91 -15.49
N THR A 15 -2.25 -5.08 -14.32
CA THR A 15 -3.64 -4.67 -14.13
C THR A 15 -3.87 -3.23 -14.62
N PRO A 16 -4.80 -3.00 -15.58
CA PRO A 16 -5.05 -1.66 -16.09
C PRO A 16 -5.42 -0.69 -14.97
N TRP A 17 -4.87 0.52 -15.03
CA TRP A 17 -5.19 1.56 -14.08
C TRP A 17 -6.68 1.92 -14.13
N ARG A 18 -7.25 2.27 -12.96
CA ARG A 18 -8.65 2.70 -12.82
C ARG A 18 -8.76 3.87 -11.84
N PRO A 19 -9.70 4.81 -12.05
CA PRO A 19 -9.97 5.86 -11.07
C PRO A 19 -10.65 5.29 -9.82
N ALA A 20 -10.50 5.98 -8.68
CA ALA A 20 -11.28 5.69 -7.48
C ALA A 20 -12.77 5.88 -7.73
N ALA A 21 -13.58 5.09 -7.02
CA ALA A 21 -15.04 5.19 -7.15
C ALA A 21 -15.56 6.52 -6.60
N VAL A 22 -16.47 7.14 -7.34
CA VAL A 22 -17.08 8.46 -7.02
C VAL A 22 -18.54 8.34 -6.56
N SER A 23 -18.96 7.12 -6.23
CA SER A 23 -20.25 6.85 -5.63
C SER A 23 -20.23 5.59 -4.78
N ARG A 24 -21.21 5.48 -3.88
CA ARG A 24 -21.44 4.28 -3.07
C ARG A 24 -21.61 3.04 -3.95
N ASP A 25 -22.43 3.13 -4.99
CA ASP A 25 -22.84 1.96 -5.77
C ASP A 25 -21.70 1.44 -6.65
N GLU A 26 -20.94 2.35 -7.27
CA GLU A 26 -19.70 2.02 -7.99
C GLU A 26 -18.69 1.32 -7.08
N TYR A 27 -18.47 1.85 -5.87
CA TYR A 27 -17.57 1.24 -4.91
C TYR A 27 -18.07 -0.13 -4.46
N ALA A 28 -19.35 -0.26 -4.09
CA ALA A 28 -19.93 -1.53 -3.64
C ALA A 28 -19.85 -2.63 -4.71
N ALA A 29 -19.95 -2.26 -5.99
CA ALA A 29 -19.84 -3.19 -7.11
C ALA A 29 -18.41 -3.73 -7.33
N SER A 30 -17.37 -3.04 -6.86
CA SER A 30 -15.98 -3.28 -7.26
C SER A 30 -15.01 -3.59 -6.10
N ALA A 31 -15.24 -3.03 -4.91
CA ALA A 31 -14.29 -3.07 -3.79
C ALA A 31 -13.95 -4.47 -3.24
N GLY A 32 -14.77 -5.49 -3.57
CA GLY A 32 -14.52 -6.87 -3.14
C GLY A 32 -13.49 -7.64 -3.98
N PHE A 33 -13.04 -7.07 -5.09
CA PHE A 33 -12.18 -7.76 -6.07
C PHE A 33 -10.72 -7.30 -5.96
N PRO A 34 -9.74 -8.22 -5.88
CA PRO A 34 -8.31 -7.89 -5.90
C PRO A 34 -7.90 -6.99 -7.07
N GLU A 35 -8.46 -7.23 -8.25
CA GLU A 35 -8.19 -6.50 -9.48
C GLU A 35 -8.59 -5.03 -9.37
N TYR A 36 -9.65 -4.73 -8.62
CA TYR A 36 -10.07 -3.34 -8.39
C TYR A 36 -8.97 -2.56 -7.68
N VAL A 37 -8.51 -3.05 -6.52
CA VAL A 37 -7.49 -2.34 -5.74
C VAL A 37 -6.12 -2.32 -6.39
N ARG A 38 -5.78 -3.33 -7.20
CA ARG A 38 -4.59 -3.31 -8.05
C ARG A 38 -4.68 -2.23 -9.13
N GLY A 39 -5.83 -2.11 -9.79
CA GLY A 39 -6.09 -1.06 -10.77
C GLY A 39 -6.04 0.33 -10.15
N LEU A 40 -6.53 0.50 -8.92
CA LEU A 40 -6.38 1.76 -8.19
C LEU A 40 -4.92 2.10 -7.91
N ALA A 41 -4.09 1.10 -7.61
CA ALA A 41 -2.67 1.26 -7.28
C ALA A 41 -1.74 1.34 -8.52
N GLY A 42 -2.25 1.08 -9.72
CA GLY A 42 -1.47 1.04 -10.96
C GLY A 42 -0.93 2.39 -11.39
N ASP A 43 0.07 2.41 -12.28
CA ASP A 43 0.58 3.65 -12.86
C ASP A 43 -0.42 4.22 -13.87
N THR A 44 -0.54 5.55 -13.92
CA THR A 44 -1.43 6.20 -14.90
C THR A 44 -0.68 6.47 -16.21
N PRO A 45 -1.39 6.51 -17.35
CA PRO A 45 -0.79 6.94 -18.61
C PRO A 45 -0.36 8.41 -18.65
N SER A 46 -0.91 9.27 -17.77
CA SER A 46 -0.89 10.73 -17.94
C SER A 46 -0.31 11.50 -16.75
N GLY A 47 0.37 10.84 -15.80
CA GLY A 47 1.07 11.50 -14.71
C GLY A 47 1.05 10.74 -13.38
N PRO A 48 1.16 11.46 -12.24
CA PRO A 48 1.06 10.86 -10.91
C PRO A 48 -0.31 10.20 -10.70
N ASN A 49 -0.35 9.06 -10.00
CA ASN A 49 -1.60 8.37 -9.74
C ASN A 49 -2.50 9.15 -8.77
N PRO A 50 -3.72 9.57 -9.18
CA PRO A 50 -4.63 10.36 -8.34
C PRO A 50 -5.19 9.58 -7.13
N ASN A 51 -5.11 8.26 -7.15
CA ASN A 51 -5.54 7.41 -6.05
C ASN A 51 -4.49 7.34 -4.91
N LEU A 52 -3.28 7.85 -5.14
CA LEU A 52 -2.19 7.87 -4.16
C LEU A 52 -2.11 9.23 -3.44
N PRO A 53 -1.45 9.31 -2.27
CA PRO A 53 -1.17 10.60 -1.62
C PRO A 53 -0.49 11.58 -2.58
N GLY A 54 -0.87 12.85 -2.52
CA GLY A 54 -0.31 13.89 -3.38
C GLY A 54 1.03 14.46 -2.94
N PHE A 55 1.52 14.03 -1.78
CA PHE A 55 2.81 14.43 -1.25
C PHE A 55 3.58 13.19 -0.79
N THR A 56 4.91 13.27 -0.84
CA THR A 56 5.79 12.26 -0.28
C THR A 56 5.96 12.46 1.22
N ASN A 57 6.42 11.43 1.92
CA ASN A 57 6.74 11.57 3.32
C ASN A 57 7.85 12.62 3.54
N GLU A 58 7.55 13.67 4.29
CA GLU A 58 8.49 14.75 4.63
C GLU A 58 8.77 14.88 6.14
N GLY A 59 8.27 13.95 6.97
CA GLY A 59 8.41 14.08 8.43
C GLY A 59 8.70 12.79 9.20
N GLY A 60 8.54 12.89 10.52
CA GLY A 60 8.94 11.88 11.51
C GLY A 60 10.07 12.35 12.44
N LEU A 61 10.31 11.60 13.52
CA LEU A 61 11.47 11.80 14.39
C LEU A 61 12.75 11.73 13.55
N LEU A 62 13.44 12.87 13.38
CA LEU A 62 14.64 13.02 12.54
C LEU A 62 14.43 12.67 11.04
N GLY A 63 13.21 12.85 10.52
CA GLY A 63 12.89 12.55 9.11
C GLY A 63 12.80 11.06 8.78
N ARG A 64 12.60 10.20 9.80
CA ARG A 64 12.56 8.74 9.65
C ARG A 64 11.29 8.13 10.26
N GLY A 65 10.93 6.94 9.78
CA GLY A 65 9.95 6.04 10.40
C GLY A 65 8.45 6.31 10.10
N VAL A 66 8.08 7.47 9.56
CA VAL A 66 6.69 7.73 9.11
C VAL A 66 6.32 6.92 7.87
N CYS A 67 7.30 6.43 7.10
CA CYS A 67 7.10 5.60 5.90
C CYS A 67 6.13 4.43 6.12
N TRP A 68 6.19 3.75 7.28
CA TRP A 68 5.30 2.63 7.58
C TRP A 68 3.85 3.06 7.69
N TRP A 69 3.60 4.20 8.34
CA TRP A 69 2.27 4.77 8.54
C TRP A 69 1.73 5.36 7.24
N HIS A 70 2.60 5.96 6.44
CA HIS A 70 2.27 6.45 5.12
C HIS A 70 1.80 5.32 4.21
N SER A 71 2.59 4.26 4.02
CA SER A 71 2.19 3.08 3.24
C SER A 71 0.93 2.41 3.80
N ARG A 72 0.78 2.37 5.12
CA ARG A 72 -0.43 1.81 5.75
C ARG A 72 -1.67 2.64 5.42
N LEU A 73 -1.58 3.97 5.53
CA LEU A 73 -2.67 4.88 5.16
C LEU A 73 -3.00 4.77 3.68
N THR A 74 -2.00 4.77 2.80
CA THR A 74 -2.18 4.57 1.36
C THR A 74 -2.91 3.27 1.07
N ARG A 75 -2.48 2.14 1.66
CA ARG A 75 -3.17 0.86 1.49
C ARG A 75 -4.61 0.93 1.98
N ALA A 76 -4.85 1.50 3.17
CA ALA A 76 -6.19 1.62 3.72
C ALA A 76 -7.09 2.49 2.83
N ALA A 77 -6.60 3.62 2.31
CA ALA A 77 -7.33 4.49 1.40
C ALA A 77 -7.70 3.76 0.10
N LEU A 78 -6.75 3.04 -0.53
CA LEU A 78 -7.00 2.26 -1.74
C LEU A 78 -8.10 1.21 -1.54
N TYR A 79 -8.19 0.59 -0.36
CA TYR A 79 -9.26 -0.38 -0.10
C TYR A 79 -10.57 0.25 0.34
N LEU A 80 -10.55 1.26 1.22
CA LEU A 80 -11.70 1.65 2.05
C LEU A 80 -12.30 3.00 1.68
N ALA A 81 -11.68 3.78 0.80
CA ALA A 81 -12.20 5.08 0.41
C ALA A 81 -13.05 4.99 -0.87
N TYR A 82 -14.16 5.71 -0.88
CA TYR A 82 -14.78 6.21 -2.09
C TYR A 82 -15.08 7.70 -1.92
N PHE A 83 -15.33 8.39 -3.03
CA PHE A 83 -15.37 9.84 -3.08
C PHE A 83 -16.77 10.34 -3.45
N GLU A 84 -17.13 11.53 -2.97
CA GLU A 84 -18.44 12.16 -3.22
C GLU A 84 -18.25 13.65 -3.59
N PRO A 85 -17.85 13.95 -4.84
CA PRO A 85 -17.41 15.30 -5.25
C PRO A 85 -18.52 16.36 -5.19
N GLY A 86 -19.80 15.95 -5.25
CA GLY A 86 -20.94 16.86 -5.18
C GLY A 86 -21.31 17.34 -3.76
N LEU A 87 -20.61 16.87 -2.74
CA LEU A 87 -20.84 17.25 -1.34
C LEU A 87 -19.77 18.22 -0.84
N PRO A 88 -20.04 19.04 0.18
CA PRO A 88 -19.02 19.93 0.76
C PRO A 88 -17.88 19.11 1.36
N GLY A 89 -16.63 19.51 1.07
CA GLY A 89 -15.44 18.89 1.65
C GLY A 89 -15.38 19.04 3.18
N PRO A 90 -14.75 18.09 3.89
CA PRO A 90 -14.60 18.19 5.34
C PRO A 90 -13.68 19.34 5.74
N ASP A 91 -13.90 19.89 6.94
CA ASP A 91 -12.92 20.74 7.59
C ASP A 91 -11.72 19.92 8.12
N GLY A 92 -10.74 20.58 8.74
CA GLY A 92 -9.56 19.87 9.29
C GLY A 92 -9.90 18.82 10.35
N ALA A 93 -10.99 19.00 11.11
CA ALA A 93 -11.43 18.02 12.10
C ALA A 93 -12.09 16.81 11.43
N GLY A 94 -12.92 17.03 10.41
CA GLY A 94 -13.50 16.00 9.55
C GLY A 94 -12.43 15.20 8.83
N ALA A 95 -11.45 15.87 8.22
CA ALA A 95 -10.31 15.21 7.57
C ALA A 95 -9.57 14.28 8.55
N ARG A 96 -9.30 14.75 9.78
CA ARG A 96 -8.70 13.90 10.83
C ARG A 96 -9.57 12.70 11.20
N ARG A 97 -10.90 12.86 11.27
CA ARG A 97 -11.83 11.76 11.51
C ARG A 97 -11.81 10.73 10.37
N ALA A 98 -11.78 11.18 9.11
CA ALA A 98 -11.65 10.31 7.93
C ALA A 98 -10.36 9.50 7.99
N LEU A 99 -9.20 10.15 8.24
CA LEU A 99 -7.90 9.48 8.38
C LEU A 99 -7.91 8.44 9.52
N SER A 100 -8.50 8.79 10.66
CA SER A 100 -8.65 7.87 11.77
C SER A 100 -9.54 6.67 11.43
N ALA A 101 -10.63 6.88 10.69
CA ALA A 101 -11.52 5.81 10.25
C ALA A 101 -10.81 4.85 9.28
N LEU A 102 -10.07 5.38 8.30
CA LEU A 102 -9.25 4.58 7.37
C LEU A 102 -8.23 3.73 8.14
N MET A 103 -7.50 4.32 9.07
CA MET A 103 -6.45 3.62 9.84
C MET A 103 -6.96 2.62 10.87
N ARG A 104 -8.25 2.67 11.25
CA ARG A 104 -8.88 1.62 12.05
C ARG A 104 -9.25 0.39 11.23
N CYS A 105 -9.45 0.58 9.92
CA CYS A 105 -9.78 -0.47 8.96
C CYS A 105 -11.09 -1.22 9.26
N GLU A 106 -12.06 -0.55 9.88
CA GLU A 106 -13.29 -1.18 10.39
C GLU A 106 -14.56 -0.78 9.64
N ARG A 107 -14.48 0.25 8.78
CA ARG A 107 -15.57 0.76 7.95
C ARG A 107 -15.03 1.32 6.64
N VAL A 108 -15.83 1.23 5.59
CA VAL A 108 -15.68 2.03 4.37
C VAL A 108 -15.89 3.50 4.72
N VAL A 109 -15.12 4.39 4.11
CA VAL A 109 -15.11 5.83 4.36
C VAL A 109 -15.52 6.55 3.08
N ALA A 110 -16.57 7.36 3.19
CA ALA A 110 -16.97 8.30 2.14
C ALA A 110 -16.23 9.62 2.36
N ILE A 111 -15.50 10.08 1.35
CA ILE A 111 -14.75 11.34 1.41
C ILE A 111 -15.49 12.38 0.52
N PRO A 112 -16.22 13.34 1.12
CA PRO A 112 -16.98 14.32 0.35
C PRO A 112 -16.08 15.44 -0.19
N GLY A 113 -16.51 16.08 -1.28
CA GLY A 113 -15.87 17.26 -1.88
C GLY A 113 -14.62 16.99 -2.71
N TYR A 114 -14.24 15.72 -2.87
CA TYR A 114 -13.04 15.31 -3.60
C TYR A 114 -13.38 14.31 -4.69
N LEU A 115 -12.53 14.24 -5.73
CA LEU A 115 -12.59 13.21 -6.76
C LEU A 115 -11.67 12.03 -6.46
N CYS A 116 -10.59 12.28 -5.71
CA CYS A 116 -9.55 11.30 -5.49
C CYS A 116 -8.76 11.57 -4.20
N PHE A 117 -7.95 10.60 -3.79
CA PHE A 117 -7.20 10.68 -2.54
C PHE A 117 -6.08 11.71 -2.62
N ARG A 118 -5.50 11.90 -3.81
CA ARG A 118 -4.46 12.90 -4.06
C ARG A 118 -4.93 14.29 -3.64
N ASP A 119 -6.07 14.73 -4.15
CA ASP A 119 -6.62 16.06 -3.88
C ASP A 119 -6.96 16.23 -2.40
N PHE A 120 -7.67 15.26 -1.81
CA PHE A 120 -7.98 15.25 -0.37
C PHE A 120 -6.71 15.36 0.49
N SER A 121 -5.69 14.57 0.17
CA SER A 121 -4.46 14.54 0.93
C SER A 121 -3.63 15.82 0.78
N MET A 122 -3.71 16.50 -0.37
CA MET A 122 -3.01 17.77 -0.61
C MET A 122 -3.66 18.92 0.15
N ASP A 123 -4.98 19.08 0.04
CA ASP A 123 -5.73 20.13 0.74
C ASP A 123 -5.58 20.02 2.27
N HIS A 124 -5.46 18.79 2.76
CA HIS A 124 -5.30 18.50 4.18
C HIS A 124 -3.88 18.06 4.56
N ARG A 125 -2.86 18.37 3.75
CA ARG A 125 -1.48 17.91 3.95
C ARG A 125 -0.97 18.04 5.38
N HIS A 126 -1.16 19.22 6.00
CA HIS A 126 -0.74 19.46 7.38
C HIS A 126 -1.51 18.63 8.41
N VAL A 127 -2.76 18.26 8.13
CA VAL A 127 -3.56 17.37 8.99
C VAL A 127 -3.08 15.94 8.83
N VAL A 128 -2.84 15.49 7.58
CA VAL A 128 -2.33 14.15 7.29
C VAL A 128 -0.95 13.94 7.93
N GLN A 129 -0.01 14.87 7.72
CA GLN A 129 1.35 14.77 8.26
C GLN A 129 1.34 14.70 9.79
N ARG A 130 0.66 15.63 10.47
CA ARG A 130 0.53 15.62 11.94
C ARG A 130 -0.13 14.34 12.45
N PHE A 131 -1.12 13.83 11.73
CA PHE A 131 -1.79 12.58 12.09
C PHE A 131 -0.83 11.38 12.00
N LEU A 132 -0.01 11.29 10.94
CA LEU A 132 0.97 10.21 10.78
C LEU A 132 2.08 10.28 11.83
N GLU A 133 2.56 11.48 12.17
CA GLU A 133 3.53 11.72 13.25
C GLU A 133 2.96 11.32 14.61
N GLN A 134 1.70 11.68 14.90
CA GLN A 134 1.01 11.25 16.13
C GLN A 134 0.91 9.72 16.21
N MET A 135 0.61 9.05 15.09
CA MET A 135 0.59 7.59 15.04
C MET A 135 1.98 6.99 15.30
N GLN A 136 3.03 7.59 14.74
CA GLN A 136 4.41 7.17 14.98
C GLN A 136 4.81 7.30 16.46
N ILE A 137 4.49 8.44 17.08
CA ILE A 137 4.78 8.70 18.49
C ILE A 137 4.01 7.72 19.36
N HIS A 138 2.72 7.52 19.11
CA HIS A 138 1.88 6.63 19.91
C HIS A 138 2.38 5.17 19.84
N ASP A 139 2.64 4.65 18.65
CA ASP A 139 3.11 3.27 18.51
C ASP A 139 4.59 3.10 18.92
N GLY A 140 5.40 4.15 18.79
CA GLY A 140 6.78 4.18 19.30
C GLY A 140 6.84 4.17 20.83
N LEU A 141 5.99 4.94 21.48
CA LEU A 141 5.95 5.10 22.94
C LEU A 141 5.22 3.96 23.66
N PHE A 142 4.14 3.42 23.06
CA PHE A 142 3.27 2.45 23.74
C PHE A 142 3.37 1.01 23.23
N ARG A 143 3.90 0.78 22.02
CA ARG A 143 3.91 -0.56 21.41
C ARG A 143 5.29 -1.10 21.06
N PHE A 144 6.36 -0.34 21.31
CA PHE A 144 7.69 -0.67 20.81
C PHE A 144 7.65 -1.10 19.33
N ALA A 145 6.78 -0.51 18.50
CA ALA A 145 6.57 -0.95 17.12
C ALA A 145 7.84 -0.80 16.25
N TRP A 146 8.82 -0.05 16.76
CA TRP A 146 10.18 0.01 16.22
C TRP A 146 10.99 -1.26 16.54
N VAL A 147 10.80 -1.89 17.70
CA VAL A 147 11.45 -3.16 18.12
C VAL A 147 10.88 -4.35 17.35
N ASP A 148 9.55 -4.52 17.30
CA ASP A 148 8.91 -5.47 16.37
C ASP A 148 9.30 -5.17 14.92
N GLY A 149 9.54 -3.89 14.66
CA GLY A 149 9.96 -3.38 13.39
C GLY A 149 11.41 -3.61 13.00
N LEU A 150 12.29 -3.97 13.92
CA LEU A 150 13.66 -4.36 13.67
C LEU A 150 13.82 -5.89 13.72
N SER A 151 12.72 -6.61 13.97
CA SER A 151 12.72 -8.07 13.93
C SER A 151 12.79 -8.58 12.49
N GLY A 152 13.62 -9.61 12.29
CA GLY A 152 13.87 -10.22 10.99
C GLY A 152 15.21 -9.81 10.38
N GLY A 153 15.91 -10.77 9.76
CA GLY A 153 17.17 -10.51 9.07
C GLY A 153 16.97 -9.67 7.80
N SER A 154 17.97 -8.86 7.46
CA SER A 154 18.10 -8.19 6.15
C SER A 154 18.68 -9.12 5.06
N SER A 155 18.85 -10.39 5.39
CA SER A 155 19.19 -11.48 4.49
C SER A 155 18.62 -12.79 5.05
N LEU A 156 18.24 -13.71 4.17
CA LEU A 156 17.78 -15.05 4.54
C LEU A 156 18.50 -16.11 3.70
N PRO A 157 18.60 -17.35 4.22
CA PRO A 157 18.95 -18.49 3.39
C PRO A 157 18.02 -18.57 2.16
N PRO A 158 18.52 -18.91 0.96
CA PRO A 158 17.74 -18.83 -0.28
C PRO A 158 16.40 -19.57 -0.23
N GLY A 159 16.37 -20.79 0.32
CA GLY A 159 15.13 -21.56 0.46
C GLY A 159 14.09 -20.89 1.38
N ARG A 160 14.53 -20.18 2.43
CA ARG A 160 13.63 -19.42 3.30
C ARG A 160 13.11 -18.16 2.62
N LEU A 161 13.95 -17.47 1.83
CA LEU A 161 13.49 -16.32 1.06
C LEU A 161 12.49 -16.75 -0.02
N ALA A 162 12.74 -17.85 -0.72
CA ALA A 162 11.81 -18.40 -1.71
C ALA A 162 10.44 -18.68 -1.09
N ALA A 163 10.38 -19.39 0.04
CA ALA A 163 9.13 -19.67 0.74
C ALA A 163 8.41 -18.39 1.23
N LEU A 164 9.17 -17.37 1.66
CA LEU A 164 8.61 -16.06 2.00
C LEU A 164 7.99 -15.38 0.77
N MET A 165 8.68 -15.41 -0.37
CA MET A 165 8.19 -14.85 -1.62
C MET A 165 6.94 -15.58 -2.14
N ASP A 166 6.88 -16.91 -1.99
CA ASP A 166 5.68 -17.71 -2.29
C ASP A 166 4.49 -17.25 -1.43
N SER A 167 4.69 -17.06 -0.12
CA SER A 167 3.64 -16.58 0.79
C SER A 167 3.14 -15.18 0.43
N ILE A 168 4.05 -14.28 0.02
CA ILE A 168 3.69 -12.93 -0.42
C ILE A 168 2.92 -12.99 -1.74
N TYR A 169 3.34 -13.85 -2.68
CA TYR A 169 2.65 -14.09 -3.94
C TYR A 169 1.23 -14.59 -3.70
N GLU A 170 1.05 -15.62 -2.89
CA GLU A 170 -0.28 -16.15 -2.52
C GLU A 170 -1.16 -15.09 -1.84
N SER A 171 -0.57 -14.28 -0.95
CA SER A 171 -1.29 -13.17 -0.31
C SER A 171 -1.67 -12.08 -1.32
N ASN A 172 -0.79 -11.77 -2.26
CA ASN A 172 -1.05 -10.75 -3.27
C ASN A 172 -2.16 -11.22 -4.22
N GLU A 173 -2.11 -12.46 -4.70
CA GLU A 173 -3.13 -13.07 -5.57
C GLU A 173 -4.50 -13.12 -4.91
N ARG A 174 -4.55 -13.55 -3.64
CA ARG A 174 -5.82 -13.69 -2.93
C ARG A 174 -6.44 -12.34 -2.56
N ASP A 175 -5.62 -11.37 -2.15
CA ASP A 175 -6.11 -10.18 -1.46
C ASP A 175 -5.90 -8.87 -2.24
N GLY A 176 -5.05 -8.85 -3.27
CA GLY A 176 -4.77 -7.69 -4.13
C GLY A 176 -3.46 -6.99 -3.78
N LEU A 177 -3.35 -6.42 -2.57
CA LEU A 177 -2.20 -5.63 -2.13
C LEU A 177 -1.55 -6.23 -0.87
N SER A 178 -0.26 -6.55 -0.97
CA SER A 178 0.52 -7.09 0.14
C SER A 178 1.35 -5.99 0.81
N TYR A 179 1.15 -5.77 2.11
CA TYR A 179 1.99 -4.85 2.87
C TYR A 179 3.21 -5.63 3.37
N VAL A 180 4.39 -5.21 2.93
CA VAL A 180 5.64 -5.82 3.38
C VAL A 180 6.52 -4.77 4.04
N LYS A 181 7.21 -5.24 5.07
CA LYS A 181 8.28 -4.50 5.70
C LYS A 181 9.61 -4.95 5.14
N LEU A 182 10.30 -4.05 4.47
CA LEU A 182 11.59 -4.34 3.87
C LEU A 182 12.70 -4.10 4.89
N GLN A 183 13.40 -5.18 5.26
CA GLN A 183 14.61 -5.10 6.08
C GLN A 183 15.83 -4.91 5.16
N VAL A 184 16.41 -3.72 5.20
CA VAL A 184 17.55 -3.32 4.36
C VAL A 184 18.83 -3.33 5.21
N PRO A 185 19.95 -3.90 4.73
CA PRO A 185 21.21 -3.91 5.49
C PRO A 185 21.73 -2.51 5.77
N GLY A 186 22.04 -2.19 7.02
CA GLY A 186 22.64 -0.90 7.41
C GLY A 186 21.69 0.30 7.39
N TRP A 187 20.40 0.09 7.09
CA TRP A 187 19.38 1.12 7.09
C TRP A 187 18.23 0.76 8.02
N ASP A 188 17.51 1.78 8.50
CA ASP A 188 16.22 1.58 9.17
C ASP A 188 15.21 0.95 8.20
N ALA A 189 14.38 0.04 8.69
CA ALA A 189 13.44 -0.73 7.89
C ALA A 189 12.45 0.17 7.11
N HIS A 190 12.08 -0.26 5.90
CA HIS A 190 11.19 0.48 5.00
C HIS A 190 9.84 -0.24 4.79
N ALA A 191 8.86 0.42 4.18
CA ALA A 191 7.58 -0.20 3.84
C ALA A 191 7.31 -0.16 2.34
N TRP A 192 6.91 -1.31 1.81
CA TRP A 192 6.39 -1.43 0.46
C TRP A 192 4.96 -1.95 0.47
N ILE A 193 4.17 -1.48 -0.47
CA ILE A 193 2.90 -2.10 -0.85
C ILE A 193 3.16 -2.84 -2.15
N ILE A 194 3.29 -4.16 -2.09
CA ILE A 194 3.40 -4.97 -3.31
C ILE A 194 2.02 -4.98 -3.97
N THR A 195 1.97 -4.44 -5.18
CA THR A 195 0.75 -4.27 -5.97
C THR A 195 0.54 -5.43 -6.91
N GLU A 196 1.61 -6.03 -7.43
CA GLU A 196 1.51 -7.14 -8.38
C GLU A 196 2.75 -8.03 -8.29
N MET A 197 2.55 -9.33 -8.49
CA MET A 197 3.63 -10.31 -8.59
C MET A 197 3.37 -11.26 -9.75
N LYS A 198 4.41 -11.51 -10.56
CA LYS A 198 4.34 -12.45 -11.68
C LYS A 198 5.45 -13.49 -11.53
N ARG A 199 5.08 -14.77 -11.65
CA ARG A 199 6.06 -15.86 -11.72
C ARG A 199 6.87 -15.71 -13.01
N THR A 200 8.18 -15.89 -12.90
CA THR A 200 9.11 -15.84 -14.03
C THR A 200 9.47 -17.26 -14.46
N VAL A 201 9.95 -17.41 -15.70
CA VAL A 201 10.27 -18.74 -16.29
C VAL A 201 11.35 -19.51 -15.54
N ASP A 202 12.21 -18.82 -14.81
CA ASP A 202 13.27 -19.36 -13.95
C ASP A 202 12.79 -19.72 -12.53
N GLY A 203 11.47 -19.68 -12.29
CA GLY A 203 10.88 -20.01 -10.98
C GLY A 203 10.93 -18.88 -9.94
N GLY A 204 11.37 -17.68 -10.35
CA GLY A 204 11.40 -16.48 -9.51
C GLY A 204 10.12 -15.65 -9.58
N TYR A 205 10.26 -14.36 -9.22
CA TYR A 205 9.19 -13.39 -9.27
C TYR A 205 9.65 -12.06 -9.85
N LEU A 206 8.83 -11.49 -10.72
CA LEU A 206 8.82 -10.07 -11.00
C LEU A 206 7.83 -9.42 -10.04
N VAL A 207 8.26 -8.37 -9.33
CA VAL A 207 7.51 -7.74 -8.24
C VAL A 207 7.34 -6.26 -8.52
N ARG A 208 6.09 -5.79 -8.56
CA ARG A 208 5.74 -4.37 -8.62
C ARG A 208 5.27 -3.89 -7.26
N TYR A 209 5.70 -2.70 -6.87
CA TYR A 209 5.39 -2.15 -5.54
C TYR A 209 5.29 -0.63 -5.55
N LEU A 210 4.52 -0.11 -4.59
CA LEU A 210 4.53 1.30 -4.20
C LEU A 210 5.51 1.49 -3.04
N ASP A 211 6.38 2.49 -3.19
CA ASP A 211 7.31 2.93 -2.17
C ASP A 211 6.74 4.17 -1.47
N SER A 212 6.76 4.23 -0.13
CA SER A 212 6.25 5.40 0.62
C SER A 212 6.92 6.74 0.28
N ASN A 213 8.11 6.71 -0.33
CA ASN A 213 8.86 7.90 -0.72
C ASN A 213 8.74 8.20 -2.23
N SER A 214 7.87 7.48 -2.95
CA SER A 214 7.64 7.64 -4.37
C SER A 214 6.16 7.86 -4.65
N THR A 215 5.84 8.72 -5.61
CA THR A 215 4.49 8.91 -6.14
C THR A 215 4.16 7.95 -7.29
N SER A 216 5.11 7.11 -7.68
CA SER A 216 5.01 6.16 -8.79
C SER A 216 5.42 4.76 -8.36
N SER A 217 4.93 3.73 -9.07
CA SER A 217 5.35 2.36 -8.80
C SER A 217 6.80 2.10 -9.21
N ALA A 218 7.41 1.12 -8.57
CA ALA A 218 8.71 0.59 -8.92
C ALA A 218 8.63 -0.93 -9.08
N SER A 219 9.61 -1.52 -9.74
CA SER A 219 9.69 -2.96 -9.95
C SER A 219 11.04 -3.52 -9.56
N CYS A 220 11.07 -4.80 -9.15
CA CYS A 220 12.29 -5.56 -8.92
C CYS A 220 12.07 -7.04 -9.25
N ARG A 221 13.16 -7.80 -9.34
CA ARG A 221 13.13 -9.24 -9.57
C ARG A 221 13.67 -9.99 -8.34
N PHE A 222 13.07 -11.11 -8.04
CA PHE A 222 13.61 -12.16 -7.19
C PHE A 222 13.92 -13.37 -8.05
N VAL A 223 15.12 -13.93 -7.91
CA VAL A 223 15.56 -15.14 -8.59
C VAL A 223 15.86 -16.22 -7.53
N PRO A 224 15.50 -17.50 -7.77
CA PRO A 224 15.87 -18.58 -6.87
C PRO A 224 17.39 -18.61 -6.63
N GLY A 225 17.80 -18.71 -5.37
CA GLY A 225 19.20 -18.55 -4.97
C GLY A 225 19.50 -17.20 -4.33
N ASP A 226 18.65 -16.19 -4.54
CA ASP A 226 18.78 -14.89 -3.89
C ASP A 226 18.67 -15.00 -2.38
N ALA A 227 19.50 -14.22 -1.68
CA ALA A 227 19.39 -14.02 -0.23
C ALA A 227 18.65 -12.70 0.13
N ARG A 228 18.31 -11.90 -0.89
CA ARG A 228 17.60 -10.61 -0.83
C ARG A 228 16.82 -10.36 -2.12
N VAL A 229 15.65 -9.75 -2.03
CA VAL A 229 14.84 -9.39 -3.21
C VAL A 229 15.42 -8.15 -3.90
N GLY A 230 15.70 -8.26 -5.20
CA GLY A 230 16.29 -7.17 -5.99
C GLY A 230 17.63 -6.67 -5.45
N GLY A 231 18.35 -7.49 -4.67
CA GLY A 231 19.56 -7.09 -3.94
C GLY A 231 19.34 -6.11 -2.78
N ARG A 232 18.10 -5.69 -2.51
CA ARG A 232 17.78 -4.60 -1.55
C ARG A 232 17.61 -5.09 -0.12
N GLY A 233 16.81 -6.13 0.09
CA GLY A 233 16.47 -6.58 1.44
C GLY A 233 15.50 -7.74 1.47
N VAL A 234 14.98 -8.04 2.66
CA VAL A 234 14.00 -9.11 2.89
C VAL A 234 12.62 -8.49 3.14
N PRO A 235 11.60 -8.79 2.31
CA PRO A 235 10.27 -8.21 2.43
C PRO A 235 9.38 -9.04 3.37
N TRP A 236 9.41 -8.78 4.66
CA TRP A 236 8.58 -9.51 5.62
C TRP A 236 7.10 -9.14 5.46
N LEU A 237 6.25 -10.11 5.12
CA LEU A 237 4.81 -9.93 5.03
C LEU A 237 4.23 -9.54 6.40
N GLN A 238 3.48 -8.44 6.44
CA GLN A 238 2.98 -7.85 7.68
C GLN A 238 1.51 -7.43 7.55
N ARG A 239 0.87 -7.15 8.69
CA ARG A 239 -0.49 -6.58 8.76
C ARG A 239 -1.57 -7.42 8.03
N THR A 240 -1.42 -8.74 7.99
CA THR A 240 -2.44 -9.67 7.44
C THR A 240 -3.74 -9.67 8.25
N ARG A 241 -3.67 -9.45 9.58
CA ARG A 241 -4.85 -9.29 10.44
C ARG A 241 -5.67 -8.05 10.08
N GLU A 242 -5.00 -6.96 9.72
CA GLU A 242 -5.65 -5.73 9.28
C GLU A 242 -6.35 -5.94 7.93
N LEU A 243 -5.71 -6.65 7.01
CA LEU A 243 -6.31 -6.98 5.72
C LEU A 243 -7.61 -7.78 5.88
N ARG A 244 -7.66 -8.70 6.85
CA ARG A 244 -8.92 -9.38 7.21
C ARG A 244 -10.01 -8.42 7.72
N LYS A 245 -9.65 -7.40 8.51
CA LYS A 245 -10.59 -6.36 8.95
C LYS A 245 -11.10 -5.54 7.75
N ILE A 246 -10.20 -5.14 6.85
CA ILE A 246 -10.54 -4.42 5.61
C ILE A 246 -11.58 -5.21 4.81
N ARG A 247 -11.30 -6.49 4.52
CA ARG A 247 -12.21 -7.35 3.76
C ARG A 247 -13.57 -7.49 4.44
N LYS A 248 -13.59 -7.65 5.77
CA LYS A 248 -14.85 -7.66 6.53
C LYS A 248 -15.60 -6.32 6.40
N ALA A 249 -14.92 -5.19 6.48
CA ALA A 249 -15.55 -3.87 6.37
C ALA A 249 -16.19 -3.67 4.98
N ILE A 250 -15.52 -4.13 3.92
CA ILE A 250 -16.04 -4.09 2.55
C ILE A 250 -17.28 -5.00 2.42
N GLU A 251 -17.20 -6.22 2.94
CA GLU A 251 -18.33 -7.16 2.89
C GLU A 251 -19.54 -6.64 3.67
N ASP A 252 -19.34 -6.14 4.88
CA ASP A 252 -20.41 -5.53 5.68
C ASP A 252 -21.04 -4.34 4.94
N PHE A 253 -20.23 -3.50 4.27
CA PHE A 253 -20.70 -2.38 3.47
C PHE A 253 -21.56 -2.80 2.28
N ARG A 254 -21.12 -3.85 1.55
CA ARG A 254 -21.89 -4.46 0.45
C ARG A 254 -23.23 -5.02 0.93
N ARG A 255 -23.31 -5.49 2.18
CA ARG A 255 -24.55 -5.93 2.84
C ARG A 255 -25.42 -4.80 3.40
N GLY A 256 -25.06 -3.54 3.14
CA GLY A 256 -25.87 -2.38 3.51
C GLY A 256 -25.40 -1.65 4.77
N ARG A 257 -24.29 -2.05 5.40
CA ARG A 257 -23.71 -1.24 6.49
C ARG A 257 -23.34 0.14 5.95
N PRO A 258 -23.73 1.24 6.60
CA PRO A 258 -23.42 2.57 6.10
C PRO A 258 -21.91 2.86 6.17
N ALA A 259 -21.41 3.61 5.19
CA ALA A 259 -20.06 4.18 5.24
C ALA A 259 -19.93 5.13 6.43
N PHE A 260 -18.71 5.28 6.92
CA PHE A 260 -18.35 6.40 7.77
C PHE A 260 -18.31 7.67 6.92
N ARG A 261 -19.00 8.73 7.38
CA ARG A 261 -18.95 10.07 6.80
C ARG A 261 -18.32 11.00 7.85
N PRO A 262 -17.20 11.66 7.54
CA PRO A 262 -16.48 12.50 8.49
C PRO A 262 -17.24 13.73 8.92
#